data_AF-A0A821LCG2-F1
#
_entry.id   AF-A0A821LCG2-F1
#
_cell.length_a   1.000
_cell.length_b   1.000
_cell.length_c   1.000
_cell.angle_alpha   90.00
_cell.angle_beta   90.00
_cell.angle_gamma   90.00
#
_symmetry.space_group_name_H-M   'P 1'
#
loop_
_entity.id
_entity.type
_entity.pdbx_description
1 polymer ?
#
loop_
_entity_poly.entity_id
_entity_poly.type
_entity_poly.pdbx_seq_one_letter_code
_entity_poly.pdbx_strand_id
1 'polypeptide(L)'
;MTEGVLYNRPVIYPYKNNNFYSRTHSQFAATAKEVEVKLASGVDIIYDYMHLVCLHRVPALIKRFTEVLSKDAIAEVDSMLSSIRLQHDCHVKFNYSIQSIHDWKAKHTRLFILNVGLPIMIQYLPTLYSSHFSIYCMFVKILHCPKTLEEIKLADKLIHYYCQTSSTVYDPKIELYSLHAHLHLPAQVL
;
A
#
# COMPACT_ATOMS: atom_id res chain seq x y z
N MET A 1 -17.28 25.03 26.84
CA MET A 1 -17.32 23.67 26.28
C MET A 1 -18.57 23.58 25.45
N THR A 2 -18.43 23.61 24.14
CA THR A 2 -19.53 23.50 23.18
C THR A 2 -19.17 22.36 22.25
N GLU A 3 -19.86 21.24 22.44
CA GLU A 3 -19.76 20.05 21.61
C GLU A 3 -20.20 20.40 20.19
N GLY A 4 -19.25 20.28 19.24
CA GLY A 4 -19.51 20.50 17.82
C GLY A 4 -20.29 19.34 17.24
N VAL A 5 -21.58 19.55 17.02
CA VAL A 5 -22.48 18.62 16.31
C VAL A 5 -21.99 18.49 14.86
N LEU A 6 -21.32 17.38 14.54
CA LEU A 6 -21.02 16.99 13.16
C LEU A 6 -22.33 16.59 12.49
N TYR A 7 -22.89 17.54 11.72
CA TYR A 7 -24.03 17.30 10.85
C TYR A 7 -23.76 16.10 9.93
N ASN A 8 -24.67 15.12 9.97
CA ASN A 8 -24.86 14.07 8.97
C ASN A 8 -24.99 14.68 7.56
N ARG A 9 -23.86 14.96 6.91
CA ARG A 9 -23.85 15.27 5.48
C ARG A 9 -23.74 13.96 4.72
N PRO A 10 -24.75 13.57 3.92
CA PRO A 10 -24.58 12.45 3.00
C PRO A 10 -23.44 12.79 2.04
N VAL A 11 -22.37 12.02 2.07
CA VAL A 11 -21.31 12.11 1.06
C VAL A 11 -21.91 11.57 -0.24
N ILE A 12 -22.28 12.49 -1.13
CA ILE A 12 -22.81 12.16 -2.46
C ILE A 12 -21.60 11.83 -3.35
N TYR A 13 -21.43 10.55 -3.70
CA TYR A 13 -20.57 10.14 -4.80
C TYR A 13 -21.44 9.92 -6.04
N PRO A 14 -21.54 10.89 -6.99
CA PRO A 14 -22.20 10.62 -8.25
C PRO A 14 -21.18 9.93 -9.18
N TYR A 15 -21.22 8.60 -9.24
CA TYR A 15 -20.56 7.85 -10.32
C TYR A 15 -21.66 7.33 -11.26
N LYS A 16 -21.81 7.98 -12.41
CA LYS A 16 -22.96 7.80 -13.32
C LYS A 16 -22.67 6.80 -14.44
N ASN A 17 -21.98 5.71 -14.13
CA ASN A 17 -21.77 4.63 -15.08
C ASN A 17 -21.90 3.27 -14.37
N ASN A 18 -22.81 2.44 -14.88
CA ASN A 18 -23.32 1.17 -14.34
C ASN A 18 -24.49 1.34 -13.37
N ASN A 19 -25.61 0.67 -13.68
CA ASN A 19 -26.94 0.70 -13.06
C ASN A 19 -27.00 0.37 -11.54
N PHE A 20 -26.24 1.09 -10.70
CA PHE A 20 -26.26 0.93 -9.25
C PHE A 20 -27.01 2.09 -8.61
N TYR A 21 -28.03 1.77 -7.81
CA TYR A 21 -28.80 2.73 -7.05
C TYR A 21 -27.92 3.43 -6.00
N SER A 22 -28.14 4.73 -5.81
CA SER A 22 -27.48 5.53 -4.77
C SER A 22 -27.75 4.94 -3.39
N ARG A 23 -26.69 4.51 -2.69
CA ARG A 23 -26.77 3.98 -1.32
C ARG A 23 -26.44 5.10 -0.33
N THR A 24 -27.15 5.12 0.79
CA THR A 24 -26.78 5.94 1.95
C THR A 24 -25.53 5.37 2.63
N HIS A 25 -24.80 6.20 3.39
CA HIS A 25 -23.59 5.77 4.12
C HIS A 25 -23.88 4.60 5.07
N SER A 26 -25.04 4.59 5.72
CA SER A 26 -25.47 3.49 6.59
C SER A 26 -25.72 2.19 5.82
N GLN A 27 -26.30 2.27 4.62
CA GLN A 27 -26.49 1.11 3.75
C GLN A 27 -25.16 0.56 3.21
N PHE A 28 -24.19 1.43 2.92
CA PHE A 28 -22.84 1.01 2.59
C PHE A 28 -22.17 0.32 3.78
N ALA A 29 -22.18 0.93 4.96
CA ALA A 29 -21.58 0.35 6.17
C ALA A 29 -22.22 -1.01 6.55
N ALA A 30 -23.54 -1.14 6.38
CA ALA A 30 -24.23 -2.41 6.60
C ALA A 30 -23.85 -3.48 5.55
N THR A 31 -23.73 -3.09 4.27
CA THR A 31 -23.25 -4.01 3.22
C THR A 31 -21.81 -4.42 3.46
N ALA A 32 -20.94 -3.46 3.83
CA ALA A 32 -19.54 -3.71 4.13
C ALA A 32 -19.42 -4.70 5.29
N LYS A 33 -20.24 -4.55 6.34
CA LYS A 33 -20.30 -5.47 7.48
C LYS A 33 -20.84 -6.86 7.12
N GLU A 34 -21.81 -6.95 6.22
CA GLU A 34 -22.33 -8.24 5.74
C GLU A 34 -21.31 -8.97 4.85
N VAL A 35 -20.56 -8.20 4.05
CA VAL A 35 -19.46 -8.69 3.23
C VAL A 35 -18.30 -9.13 4.13
N GLU A 36 -17.95 -8.36 5.15
CA GLU A 36 -16.93 -8.69 6.16
C GLU A 36 -17.21 -10.02 6.88
N VAL A 37 -18.48 -10.33 7.17
CA VAL A 37 -18.90 -11.63 7.72
C VAL A 37 -18.77 -12.78 6.70
N LYS A 38 -18.94 -12.52 5.40
CA LYS A 38 -18.78 -13.50 4.32
C LYS A 38 -17.33 -13.71 3.87
N LEU A 39 -16.45 -12.71 4.08
CA LEU A 39 -15.02 -12.73 3.69
C LEU A 39 -14.09 -13.39 4.74
N ALA A 40 -14.63 -13.80 5.90
CA ALA A 40 -13.86 -14.53 6.92
C ALA A 40 -13.34 -15.92 6.48
N SER A 41 -13.63 -16.36 5.25
CA SER A 41 -13.17 -17.62 4.67
C SER A 41 -11.85 -17.48 3.90
N GLY A 42 -10.76 -17.06 4.56
CA GLY A 42 -9.33 -17.33 4.24
C GLY A 42 -8.74 -17.03 2.85
N VAL A 43 -9.55 -16.64 1.85
CA VAL A 43 -9.15 -16.43 0.46
C VAL A 43 -8.80 -14.97 0.20
N ASP A 44 -9.36 -14.03 0.97
CA ASP A 44 -9.16 -12.58 0.81
C ASP A 44 -7.80 -12.07 1.27
N ILE A 45 -7.09 -12.84 2.10
CA ILE A 45 -5.74 -12.55 2.62
C ILE A 45 -4.77 -12.26 1.47
N ILE A 46 -4.85 -13.06 0.41
CA ILE A 46 -3.98 -12.95 -0.76
C ILE A 46 -4.48 -11.82 -1.68
N TYR A 47 -5.79 -11.60 -1.76
CA TYR A 47 -6.38 -10.62 -2.65
C TYR A 47 -6.14 -9.19 -2.16
N ASP A 48 -6.35 -8.88 -0.89
CA ASP A 48 -6.19 -7.52 -0.37
C ASP A 48 -4.73 -7.10 -0.28
N TYR A 49 -3.83 -8.00 0.12
CA TYR A 49 -2.40 -7.74 0.01
C TYR A 49 -1.96 -7.47 -1.44
N MET A 50 -2.37 -8.32 -2.40
CA MET A 50 -1.97 -8.15 -3.80
C MET A 50 -2.56 -6.88 -4.41
N HIS A 51 -3.84 -6.58 -4.15
CA HIS A 51 -4.49 -5.40 -4.70
C HIS A 51 -4.05 -4.13 -3.98
N LEU A 52 -4.23 -4.03 -2.66
CA LEU A 52 -3.95 -2.81 -1.90
C LEU A 52 -2.46 -2.46 -1.93
N VAL A 53 -1.58 -3.42 -1.65
CA VAL A 53 -0.13 -3.19 -1.57
C VAL A 53 0.51 -3.24 -2.95
N CYS A 54 0.39 -4.36 -3.66
CA CYS A 54 1.22 -4.62 -4.86
C CYS A 54 0.69 -3.95 -6.15
N LEU A 55 -0.62 -3.75 -6.29
CA LEU A 55 -1.19 -3.15 -7.51
C LEU A 55 -1.53 -1.66 -7.37
N HIS A 56 -1.82 -1.18 -6.16
CA HIS A 56 -2.20 0.22 -5.95
C HIS A 56 -1.12 1.03 -5.23
N ARG A 57 -0.80 0.68 -3.98
CA ARG A 57 -0.02 1.57 -3.12
C ARG A 57 1.44 1.66 -3.50
N VAL A 58 2.11 0.53 -3.72
CA VAL A 58 3.54 0.55 -4.09
C VAL A 58 3.75 1.23 -5.45
N PRO A 59 2.93 0.97 -6.49
CA PRO A 59 3.03 1.72 -7.74
C PRO A 59 2.87 3.24 -7.57
N ALA A 60 1.91 3.67 -6.76
CA ALA A 60 1.72 5.09 -6.45
C ALA A 60 2.93 5.72 -5.73
N LEU A 61 3.51 5.00 -4.76
CA LEU A 61 4.72 5.44 -4.06
C LEU A 61 5.92 5.55 -5.00
N ILE A 62 6.15 4.53 -5.83
CA ILE A 62 7.27 4.52 -6.78
C ILE A 62 7.14 5.67 -7.78
N LYS A 63 5.94 5.91 -8.31
CA LYS A 63 5.69 7.06 -9.19
C LYS A 63 6.11 8.36 -8.50
N ARG A 64 5.69 8.57 -7.26
CA ARG A 64 6.07 9.75 -6.45
C ARG A 64 7.57 9.82 -6.20
N PHE A 65 8.23 8.70 -5.94
CA PHE A 65 9.67 8.64 -5.77
C PHE A 65 10.40 9.03 -7.04
N THR A 66 9.96 8.55 -8.20
CA THR A 66 10.58 8.91 -9.49
C THR A 66 10.43 10.38 -9.85
N GLU A 67 9.46 11.11 -9.27
CA GLU A 67 9.33 12.56 -9.44
C GLU A 67 10.43 13.35 -8.71
N VAL A 68 11.03 12.78 -7.65
CA VAL A 68 12.06 13.46 -6.84
C VAL A 68 13.48 12.97 -7.13
N LEU A 69 13.63 11.87 -7.86
CA LEU A 69 14.93 11.32 -8.23
C LEU A 69 15.53 12.06 -9.44
N SER A 70 16.86 12.20 -9.45
CA SER A 70 17.58 12.65 -10.64
C SER A 70 17.57 11.58 -11.73
N LYS A 71 17.84 11.98 -12.99
CA LYS A 71 17.95 11.04 -14.11
C LYS A 71 19.05 10.01 -13.88
N ASP A 72 20.18 10.44 -13.30
CA ASP A 72 21.31 9.55 -13.00
C ASP A 72 20.93 8.54 -11.92
N ALA A 73 20.25 8.98 -10.86
CA ALA A 73 19.75 8.07 -9.82
C ALA A 73 18.75 7.04 -10.37
N ILE A 74 17.87 7.45 -11.29
CA ILE A 74 16.94 6.53 -11.97
C ILE A 74 17.71 5.48 -12.78
N ALA A 75 18.73 5.89 -13.55
CA ALA A 75 19.54 4.97 -14.34
C ALA A 75 20.32 3.97 -13.47
N GLU A 76 20.85 4.41 -12.33
CA GLU A 76 21.51 3.53 -11.36
C GLU A 76 20.54 2.53 -10.71
N VAL A 77 19.35 3.00 -10.31
CA VAL A 77 18.29 2.14 -9.78
C VAL A 77 17.88 1.08 -10.81
N ASP A 78 17.69 1.46 -12.07
CA ASP A 78 17.36 0.52 -13.15
C ASP A 78 18.47 -0.50 -13.39
N SER A 79 19.72 -0.06 -13.37
CA SER A 79 20.89 -0.95 -13.46
C SER A 79 20.91 -1.98 -12.32
N MET A 80 20.67 -1.54 -11.08
CA MET A 80 20.56 -2.44 -9.94
C MET A 80 19.38 -3.41 -10.04
N LEU A 81 18.19 -2.93 -10.38
CA LEU A 81 17.01 -3.79 -10.55
C LEU A 81 17.22 -4.85 -11.63
N SER A 82 17.84 -4.48 -12.75
CA SER A 82 18.10 -5.41 -13.87
C SER A 82 19.15 -6.48 -13.55
N SER A 83 20.09 -6.19 -12.63
CA SER A 83 21.18 -7.09 -12.25
C SER A 83 20.84 -8.04 -11.10
N ILE A 84 19.86 -7.69 -10.25
CA ILE A 84 19.48 -8.51 -9.10
C ILE A 84 18.96 -9.89 -9.54
N ARG A 85 19.49 -10.93 -8.90
CA ARG A 85 19.01 -12.31 -9.02
C ARG A 85 18.80 -12.86 -7.61
N LEU A 86 17.55 -13.05 -7.21
CA LEU A 86 17.23 -13.78 -5.98
C LEU A 86 17.06 -15.26 -6.30
N GLN A 87 17.68 -16.12 -5.49
CA GLN A 87 17.66 -17.58 -5.70
C GLN A 87 16.24 -18.15 -5.69
N HIS A 88 15.36 -17.62 -4.84
CA HIS A 88 13.96 -18.07 -4.70
C HIS A 88 12.99 -17.43 -5.71
N ASP A 89 13.40 -16.37 -6.42
CA ASP A 89 12.56 -15.62 -7.38
C ASP A 89 13.28 -15.42 -8.73
N CYS A 90 14.11 -16.37 -9.15
CA CYS A 90 14.98 -16.23 -10.32
C CYS A 90 14.23 -15.98 -11.65
N HIS A 91 12.94 -16.30 -11.69
CA HIS A 91 12.05 -16.07 -12.83
C HIS A 91 11.46 -14.65 -12.90
N VAL A 92 11.62 -13.84 -11.85
CA VAL A 92 11.19 -12.44 -11.84
C VAL A 92 12.39 -11.57 -12.22
N LYS A 93 12.30 -10.95 -13.40
CA LYS A 93 13.33 -10.03 -13.91
C LYS A 93 12.72 -8.65 -14.09
N PHE A 94 13.41 -7.63 -13.58
CA PHE A 94 13.06 -6.25 -13.87
C PHE A 94 13.65 -5.88 -15.24
N ASN A 95 12.82 -5.97 -16.27
CA ASN A 95 13.17 -5.62 -17.65
C ASN A 95 12.67 -4.22 -18.05
N TYR A 96 12.15 -3.47 -17.09
CA TYR A 96 11.53 -2.17 -17.29
C TYR A 96 12.20 -1.16 -16.38
N SER A 97 12.23 0.10 -16.81
CA SER A 97 12.59 1.19 -15.93
C SER A 97 11.65 1.25 -14.72
N ILE A 98 12.15 1.71 -13.58
CA ILE A 98 11.36 2.04 -12.40
C ILE A 98 10.31 3.12 -12.72
N GLN A 99 10.54 3.96 -13.73
CA GLN A 99 9.55 4.94 -14.20
C GLN A 99 8.37 4.26 -14.92
N SER A 100 8.56 3.06 -15.46
CA SER A 100 7.55 2.25 -16.13
C SER A 100 6.81 1.32 -15.15
N ILE A 101 6.51 1.82 -13.94
CA ILE A 101 5.88 1.03 -12.88
C ILE A 101 4.50 0.46 -13.24
N HIS A 102 3.82 1.04 -14.21
CA HIS A 102 2.54 0.53 -14.72
C HIS A 102 2.68 -0.79 -15.50
N ASP A 103 3.87 -1.09 -16.03
CA ASP A 103 4.17 -2.36 -16.72
C ASP A 103 4.52 -3.48 -15.72
N TRP A 104 4.70 -3.14 -14.44
CA TRP A 104 5.05 -4.11 -13.42
C TRP A 104 3.82 -4.93 -13.03
N LYS A 105 3.93 -6.24 -13.25
CA LYS A 105 3.00 -7.22 -12.66
C LYS A 105 3.16 -7.26 -11.13
N ALA A 106 2.11 -7.63 -10.40
CA ALA A 106 2.12 -7.73 -8.93
C ALA A 106 3.32 -8.51 -8.36
N LYS A 107 3.83 -9.54 -9.06
CA LYS A 107 5.03 -10.28 -8.65
C LYS A 107 6.31 -9.42 -8.59
N HIS A 108 6.46 -8.45 -9.49
CA HIS A 108 7.59 -7.51 -9.48
C HIS A 108 7.45 -6.56 -8.30
N THR A 109 6.25 -6.05 -8.06
CA THR A 109 5.99 -5.16 -6.94
C THR A 109 6.18 -5.85 -5.59
N ARG A 110 5.73 -7.11 -5.48
CA ARG A 110 5.95 -7.96 -4.31
C ARG A 110 7.45 -8.16 -4.04
N LEU A 111 8.20 -8.55 -5.07
CA LEU A 111 9.66 -8.71 -4.97
C LEU A 111 10.33 -7.39 -4.55
N PHE A 112 9.88 -6.27 -5.13
CA PHE A 112 10.35 -4.94 -4.79
C PHE A 112 10.12 -4.62 -3.31
N ILE A 113 8.89 -4.69 -2.82
CA ILE A 113 8.59 -4.26 -1.45
C ILE A 113 9.20 -5.20 -0.38
N LEU A 114 9.23 -6.50 -0.65
CA LEU A 114 9.69 -7.49 0.33
C LEU A 114 11.21 -7.61 0.38
N ASN A 115 11.92 -7.41 -0.73
CA ASN A 115 13.34 -7.77 -0.79
C ASN A 115 14.24 -6.64 -1.25
N VAL A 116 13.94 -6.01 -2.39
CA VAL A 116 14.96 -5.22 -3.12
C VAL A 116 14.76 -3.71 -3.06
N GLY A 117 13.52 -3.26 -2.92
CA GLY A 117 13.15 -1.85 -3.06
C GLY A 117 13.76 -0.98 -1.96
N LEU A 118 13.65 -1.36 -0.70
CA LEU A 118 14.22 -0.57 0.39
C LEU A 118 15.76 -0.38 0.30
N PRO A 119 16.59 -1.44 0.19
CA PRO A 119 18.05 -1.28 0.15
C PRO A 119 18.54 -0.51 -1.09
N ILE A 120 17.79 -0.56 -2.19
CA ILE A 120 18.08 0.26 -3.38
C ILE A 120 17.69 1.71 -3.13
N MET A 121 16.44 1.97 -2.77
CA MET A 121 15.86 3.31 -2.77
C MET A 121 16.39 4.20 -1.63
N ILE A 122 16.81 3.62 -0.50
CA ILE A 122 17.33 4.39 0.65
C ILE A 122 18.57 5.23 0.31
N GLN A 123 19.31 4.83 -0.73
CA GLN A 123 20.53 5.53 -1.18
C GLN A 123 20.22 6.81 -1.96
N TYR A 124 19.01 6.93 -2.51
CA TYR A 124 18.64 8.02 -3.42
C TYR A 124 17.49 8.88 -2.91
N LEU A 125 16.63 8.33 -2.06
CA LEU A 125 15.48 9.05 -1.52
C LEU A 125 15.89 10.05 -0.43
N PRO A 126 15.22 11.21 -0.36
CA PRO A 126 15.32 12.09 0.80
C PRO A 126 15.02 11.33 2.10
N THR A 127 15.71 11.68 3.19
CA THR A 127 15.62 10.97 4.48
C THR A 127 14.18 10.77 4.96
N LEU A 128 13.33 11.79 4.83
CA LEU A 128 11.93 11.68 5.24
C LEU A 128 11.17 10.61 4.45
N TYR A 129 11.40 10.53 3.13
CA TYR A 129 10.74 9.55 2.26
C TYR A 129 11.27 8.15 2.53
N SER A 130 12.59 8.00 2.70
CA SER A 130 13.20 6.69 2.96
C SER A 130 12.83 6.14 4.34
N SER A 131 12.78 6.96 5.39
CA SER A 131 12.29 6.53 6.71
C SER A 131 10.84 6.07 6.67
N HIS A 132 9.97 6.83 6.01
CA HIS A 132 8.56 6.49 5.91
C HIS A 132 8.31 5.27 5.00
N PHE A 133 9.09 5.13 3.92
CA PHE A 133 9.09 3.93 3.08
C PHE A 133 9.61 2.69 3.83
N SER A 134 10.58 2.86 4.74
CA SER A 134 11.09 1.78 5.59
C SER A 134 9.99 1.21 6.48
N ILE A 135 9.18 2.07 7.11
CA ILE A 135 8.03 1.66 7.93
C ILE A 135 7.04 0.86 7.08
N TYR A 136 6.76 1.35 5.88
CA TYR A 136 5.87 0.65 4.94
C TYR A 136 6.38 -0.74 4.58
N CYS A 137 7.66 -0.85 4.22
CA CYS A 137 8.30 -2.13 3.93
C CYS A 137 8.28 -3.07 5.15
N MET A 138 8.51 -2.54 6.35
CA MET A 138 8.57 -3.35 7.58
C MET A 138 7.22 -4.02 7.88
N PHE A 139 6.12 -3.25 7.96
CA PHE A 139 4.84 -3.87 8.28
C PHE A 139 4.39 -4.85 7.18
N VAL A 140 4.66 -4.52 5.91
CA VAL A 140 4.34 -5.41 4.77
C VAL A 140 5.10 -6.73 4.91
N LYS A 141 6.41 -6.69 5.21
CA LYS A 141 7.21 -7.90 5.41
C LYS A 141 6.75 -8.74 6.60
N ILE A 142 6.38 -8.07 7.70
CA ILE A 142 5.86 -8.76 8.89
C ILE A 142 4.55 -9.48 8.56
N LEU A 143 3.59 -8.79 7.95
CA LEU A 143 2.29 -9.37 7.60
C LEU A 143 2.37 -10.40 6.47
N HIS A 144 3.43 -10.37 5.65
CA HIS A 144 3.62 -11.37 4.59
C HIS A 144 3.82 -12.79 5.13
N CYS A 145 4.46 -12.94 6.28
CA CYS A 145 4.70 -14.22 6.93
C CYS A 145 4.89 -14.05 8.46
N PRO A 146 3.81 -13.71 9.19
CA PRO A 146 3.88 -13.53 10.63
C PRO A 146 4.09 -14.87 11.33
N LYS A 147 4.97 -14.88 12.34
CA LYS A 147 5.29 -16.05 13.18
C LYS A 147 4.59 -16.01 14.53
N THR A 148 4.24 -14.81 14.99
CA THR A 148 3.62 -14.61 16.31
C THR A 148 2.53 -13.53 16.28
N LEU A 149 1.60 -13.60 17.23
CA LEU A 149 0.60 -12.55 17.43
C LEU A 149 1.24 -11.20 17.77
N GLU A 150 2.38 -11.18 18.45
CA GLU A 150 3.10 -9.95 18.78
C GLU A 150 3.69 -9.27 17.54
N GLU A 151 4.12 -10.04 16.53
CA GLU A 151 4.52 -9.49 15.23
C GLU A 151 3.33 -8.85 14.51
N ILE A 152 2.15 -9.46 14.54
CA ILE A 152 0.93 -8.87 13.96
C ILE A 152 0.57 -7.55 14.67
N LYS A 153 0.62 -7.52 16.02
CA LYS A 153 0.40 -6.30 16.81
C LYS A 153 1.44 -5.22 16.52
N LEU A 154 2.69 -5.60 16.28
CA LEU A 154 3.73 -4.65 15.88
C LEU A 154 3.44 -4.06 14.52
N ALA A 155 3.09 -4.89 13.54
CA ALA A 155 2.71 -4.44 12.20
C ALA A 155 1.50 -3.49 12.25
N ASP A 156 0.50 -3.80 13.07
CA ASP A 156 -0.67 -2.94 13.28
C ASP A 156 -0.28 -1.54 13.76
N LYS A 157 0.60 -1.45 14.78
CA LYS A 157 1.13 -0.15 15.26
C LYS A 157 1.88 0.61 14.18
N LEU A 158 2.68 -0.09 13.36
CA LEU A 158 3.43 0.51 12.26
C LEU A 158 2.50 1.05 11.16
N ILE A 159 1.43 0.32 10.83
CA ILE A 159 0.42 0.77 9.87
C ILE A 159 -0.30 2.02 10.37
N HIS A 160 -0.71 2.03 11.63
CA HIS A 160 -1.36 3.20 12.23
C HIS A 160 -0.46 4.44 12.16
N TYR A 161 0.81 4.30 12.54
CA TYR A 161 1.78 5.39 12.43
C TYR A 161 1.97 5.85 10.97
N TYR A 162 2.12 4.91 10.04
CA TYR A 162 2.25 5.21 8.61
C TYR A 162 1.04 5.97 8.07
N CYS A 163 -0.18 5.53 8.40
CA CYS A 163 -1.41 6.16 7.94
C CYS A 163 -1.56 7.58 8.50
N GLN A 164 -1.27 7.78 9.79
CA GLN A 164 -1.36 9.09 10.45
C GLN A 164 -0.34 10.11 9.92
N THR A 165 0.83 9.66 9.48
CA THR A 165 1.91 10.54 9.03
C THR A 165 2.02 10.67 7.50
N SER A 166 1.33 9.81 6.75
CA SER A 166 1.37 9.77 5.27
C SER A 166 1.04 11.10 4.59
N SER A 167 0.01 11.82 5.06
CA SER A 167 -0.39 13.10 4.47
C SER A 167 0.66 14.20 4.65
N THR A 168 1.37 14.16 5.78
CA THR A 168 2.45 15.09 6.08
C THR A 168 3.70 14.78 5.26
N VAL A 169 3.97 13.50 5.01
CA VAL A 169 5.16 13.06 4.28
C VAL A 169 5.01 13.23 2.77
N TYR A 170 3.91 12.78 2.16
CA TYR A 170 3.83 12.66 0.70
C TYR A 170 3.03 13.76 0.01
N ASP A 171 1.86 14.11 0.55
CA ASP A 171 1.00 15.26 0.21
C ASP A 171 -0.35 15.09 0.95
N PRO A 172 -1.04 16.15 1.38
CA PRO A 172 -2.39 16.06 1.95
C PRO A 172 -3.43 15.42 1.02
N LYS A 173 -3.22 15.48 -0.30
CA LYS A 173 -4.09 14.85 -1.32
C LYS A 173 -3.89 13.34 -1.44
N ILE A 174 -3.06 12.73 -0.59
CA ILE A 174 -2.90 11.29 -0.59
C ILE A 174 -4.25 10.60 -0.38
N GLU A 175 -4.48 9.49 -1.08
CA GLU A 175 -5.72 8.74 -1.03
C GLU A 175 -5.97 8.17 0.37
N LEU A 176 -6.72 8.91 1.19
CA LEU A 176 -7.12 8.50 2.54
C LEU A 176 -7.88 7.17 2.54
N TYR A 177 -8.63 6.89 1.46
CA TYR A 177 -9.37 5.65 1.31
C TYR A 177 -8.46 4.43 1.17
N SER A 178 -7.44 4.50 0.30
CA SER A 178 -6.50 3.39 0.14
C SER A 178 -5.66 3.21 1.41
N LEU A 179 -5.35 4.28 2.13
CA LEU A 179 -4.70 4.21 3.45
C LEU A 179 -5.58 3.54 4.52
N HIS A 180 -6.87 3.88 4.59
CA HIS A 180 -7.77 3.27 5.56
C HIS A 180 -7.87 1.75 5.37
N ALA A 181 -7.91 1.29 4.12
CA ALA A 181 -7.92 -0.14 3.82
C ALA A 181 -6.70 -0.90 4.39
N HIS A 182 -5.55 -0.24 4.57
CA HIS A 182 -4.37 -0.88 5.17
C HIS A 182 -4.58 -1.23 6.65
N LEU A 183 -5.44 -0.51 7.37
CA LEU A 183 -5.74 -0.77 8.80
C LEU A 183 -6.41 -2.13 9.02
N HIS A 184 -6.98 -2.72 7.97
CA HIS A 184 -7.61 -4.03 8.05
C HIS A 184 -6.64 -5.18 7.75
N LEU A 185 -5.45 -4.92 7.20
CA LEU A 185 -4.48 -5.97 6.84
C LEU A 185 -4.06 -6.87 8.02
N PRO A 186 -3.85 -6.37 9.26
CA PRO A 186 -3.49 -7.23 10.39
C PRO A 186 -4.57 -8.26 10.74
N ALA A 187 -5.86 -7.92 10.56
CA ALA A 187 -6.97 -8.83 10.84
C ALA A 187 -7.06 -9.98 9.82
N GLN A 188 -6.39 -9.84 8.67
CA GLN A 188 -6.42 -10.83 7.59
C GLN A 188 -5.35 -11.91 7.73
N VAL A 189 -4.40 -11.77 8.64
CA VAL A 189 -3.28 -12.73 8.78
C VAL A 189 -3.35 -13.54 10.08
N LEU A 190 -4.51 -13.49 10.76
CA LEU A 190 -4.83 -14.23 11.99
C LEU A 190 -5.41 -15.61 11.69
#